data_AF-A0A1G4K649-F1
#
_entry.id   AF-A0A1G4K649-F1
#
_cell.length_a   1.000
_cell.length_b   1.000
_cell.length_c   1.000
_cell.angle_alpha   90.00
_cell.angle_beta   90.00
_cell.angle_gamma   90.00
#
_symmetry.space_group_name_H-M   'P 1'
#
loop_
_entity.id
_entity.type
_entity.pdbx_description
1 polymer ?
#
loop_
_entity_poly.entity_id
_entity_poly.type
_entity_poly.pdbx_seq_one_letter_code
_entity_poly.pdbx_strand_id
1 'polypeptide(L)'
;MASNILSVFNPPPQRDLSDEETKDCIPCQIMSTMFSLGFGGYLASGKPFEYSDKEKKRGISMEKFQELNPKWWRVSLRSLGGALVVFGLVRGTEKWLWNKDKTEK
;
A
#
# COMPACT_ATOMS: atom_id res chain seq x y z
N MET A 1 -17.18 8.13 -27.47
CA MET A 1 -17.14 8.40 -26.02
C MET A 1 -16.33 9.67 -25.82
N ALA A 2 -16.96 10.74 -25.34
CA ALA A 2 -16.30 12.03 -25.18
C ALA A 2 -15.35 12.00 -23.97
N SER A 3 -14.16 12.57 -24.14
CA SER A 3 -13.14 12.64 -23.09
C SER A 3 -13.58 13.55 -21.94
N ASN A 4 -13.42 13.08 -20.70
CA ASN A 4 -13.74 13.78 -19.45
C ASN A 4 -12.65 14.80 -19.02
N ILE A 5 -11.76 15.23 -19.91
CA ILE A 5 -10.63 16.11 -19.54
C ILE A 5 -11.08 17.43 -18.88
N LEU A 6 -12.29 17.90 -19.18
CA LEU A 6 -12.88 19.10 -18.59
C LEU A 6 -13.31 18.92 -17.12
N SER A 7 -13.61 17.69 -16.67
CA SER A 7 -14.05 17.44 -15.29
C SER A 7 -12.91 17.46 -14.26
N VAL A 8 -11.65 17.48 -14.71
CA VAL A 8 -10.48 17.66 -13.84
C VAL A 8 -10.33 19.13 -13.44
N PHE A 9 -10.62 20.06 -14.36
CA PHE A 9 -10.46 21.50 -14.14
C PHE A 9 -11.74 22.18 -13.64
N ASN A 10 -12.90 21.57 -13.88
CA ASN A 10 -14.18 21.97 -13.30
C ASN A 10 -14.87 20.74 -12.73
N PRO A 11 -14.45 20.28 -11.53
CA PRO A 11 -15.06 19.12 -10.92
C PRO A 11 -16.56 19.36 -10.69
N PRO A 12 -17.40 18.34 -10.85
CA PRO A 12 -18.81 18.47 -10.50
C PRO A 12 -18.94 18.90 -9.04
N PRO A 13 -19.99 19.67 -8.70
CA PRO A 13 -20.21 20.12 -7.34
C PRO A 13 -20.22 18.94 -6.37
N GLN A 14 -19.64 19.14 -5.18
CA GLN A 14 -19.68 18.14 -4.13
C GLN A 14 -21.13 17.76 -3.86
N ARG A 15 -21.41 16.46 -3.95
CA ARG A 15 -22.69 15.86 -3.60
C ARG A 15 -22.41 14.66 -2.71
N ASP A 16 -23.38 14.32 -1.88
CA ASP A 16 -23.35 13.06 -1.18
C ASP A 16 -23.51 11.91 -2.20
N LEU A 17 -22.71 10.88 -2.03
CA LEU A 17 -22.84 9.63 -2.78
C LEU A 17 -23.96 8.81 -2.12
N SER A 18 -24.81 8.19 -2.92
CA SER A 18 -25.83 7.30 -2.34
C SER A 18 -25.17 6.01 -1.82
N ASP A 19 -25.84 5.34 -0.88
CA ASP A 19 -25.40 4.05 -0.34
C ASP A 19 -25.23 2.97 -1.44
N GLU A 20 -25.88 3.14 -2.60
CA GLU A 20 -25.74 2.26 -3.77
C GLU A 20 -24.45 2.54 -4.54
N GLU A 21 -24.00 3.80 -4.58
CA GLU A 21 -22.77 4.21 -5.26
C GLU A 21 -21.51 3.87 -4.46
N THR A 22 -21.60 3.81 -3.13
CA THR A 22 -20.50 3.40 -2.23
C THR A 22 -20.52 1.93 -1.87
N LYS A 23 -21.58 1.20 -2.26
CA LYS A 23 -21.76 -0.23 -1.93
C LYS A 23 -20.61 -1.10 -2.44
N ASP A 24 -20.14 -0.79 -3.64
CA ASP A 24 -19.14 -1.53 -4.40
C ASP A 24 -17.75 -0.86 -4.36
N CYS A 25 -17.21 -0.63 -3.17
CA CYS A 25 -15.79 -0.33 -2.97
C CYS A 25 -14.83 -1.49 -3.32
N ILE A 26 -15.29 -2.50 -4.10
CA ILE A 26 -14.50 -3.67 -4.49
C ILE A 26 -13.17 -3.27 -5.16
N PRO A 27 -13.12 -2.33 -6.12
CA PRO A 27 -11.85 -1.89 -6.71
C PRO A 27 -10.90 -1.28 -5.67
N CYS A 28 -11.44 -0.47 -4.74
CA CYS A 28 -10.67 0.15 -3.66
C CYS A 28 -10.15 -0.90 -2.66
N GLN A 29 -10.96 -1.90 -2.33
CA GLN A 29 -10.59 -3.02 -1.45
C GLN A 29 -9.52 -3.90 -2.11
N ILE A 30 -9.66 -4.23 -3.40
CA ILE A 30 -8.64 -4.95 -4.16
C ILE A 30 -7.33 -4.15 -4.16
N MET A 31 -7.39 -2.86 -4.45
CA MET A 31 -6.18 -2.05 -4.55
C MET A 31 -5.47 -1.89 -3.21
N SER A 32 -6.21 -1.60 -2.14
CA SER A 32 -5.64 -1.55 -0.80
C SER A 32 -5.05 -2.90 -0.37
N THR A 33 -5.70 -4.01 -0.70
CA THR A 33 -5.21 -5.37 -0.42
C THR A 33 -3.92 -5.66 -1.18
N MET A 34 -3.90 -5.46 -2.50
CA MET A 34 -2.73 -5.73 -3.34
C MET A 34 -1.55 -4.86 -2.94
N PHE A 35 -1.77 -3.58 -2.69
CA PHE A 35 -0.71 -2.68 -2.22
C PHE A 35 -0.16 -3.16 -0.87
N SER A 36 -1.02 -3.44 0.09
CA SER A 36 -0.62 -3.82 1.44
C SER A 36 0.13 -5.15 1.46
N LEU A 37 -0.31 -6.14 0.69
CA LEU A 37 0.39 -7.42 0.57
C LEU A 37 1.69 -7.30 -0.22
N GLY A 38 1.67 -6.63 -1.38
CA GLY A 38 2.83 -6.49 -2.26
C GLY A 38 3.92 -5.62 -1.65
N PHE A 39 3.61 -4.36 -1.34
CA PHE A 39 4.56 -3.43 -0.75
C PHE A 39 4.90 -3.81 0.69
N GLY A 40 3.92 -4.24 1.48
CA GLY A 40 4.16 -4.73 2.84
C GLY A 40 5.08 -5.94 2.86
N GLY A 41 4.86 -6.92 1.97
CA GLY A 41 5.73 -8.08 1.81
C GLY A 41 7.14 -7.71 1.37
N TYR A 42 7.27 -6.77 0.43
CA TYR A 42 8.56 -6.23 0.00
C TYR A 42 9.34 -5.61 1.16
N LEU A 43 8.68 -4.77 1.98
CA LEU A 43 9.30 -4.18 3.17
C LEU A 43 9.63 -5.23 4.24
N ALA A 44 8.70 -6.15 4.54
CA ALA A 44 8.85 -7.17 5.58
C ALA A 44 10.02 -8.12 5.29
N SER A 45 10.23 -8.48 4.02
CA SER A 45 11.40 -9.27 3.59
C SER A 45 12.74 -8.56 3.85
N GLY A 46 12.73 -7.23 3.92
CA GLY A 46 13.91 -6.39 4.03
C GLY A 46 14.78 -6.35 2.78
N LYS A 47 14.25 -6.77 1.63
CA LYS A 47 14.86 -6.57 0.30
C LYS A 47 15.38 -5.16 0.05
N PRO A 48 14.69 -4.06 0.46
CA PRO A 48 15.24 -2.70 0.30
C PRO A 48 16.57 -2.44 1.01
N PHE A 49 16.91 -3.25 2.02
CA PHE A 49 18.09 -3.07 2.88
C PHE A 49 19.14 -4.16 2.67
N GLU A 50 19.05 -4.88 1.57
CA GLU A 50 20.02 -5.89 1.18
C GLU A 50 21.20 -5.24 0.47
N TYR A 51 22.40 -5.42 1.01
CA TYR A 51 23.62 -4.92 0.37
C TYR A 51 23.92 -5.75 -0.88
N SER A 52 23.88 -5.11 -2.05
CA SER A 52 23.94 -5.77 -3.35
C SER A 52 25.07 -5.20 -4.23
N ASP A 53 25.29 -5.82 -5.39
CA ASP A 53 26.29 -5.36 -6.36
C ASP A 53 26.00 -3.96 -6.90
N LYS A 54 24.75 -3.48 -6.82
CA LYS A 54 24.40 -2.10 -7.16
C LYS A 54 25.15 -1.11 -6.26
N GLU A 55 25.22 -1.39 -4.96
CA GLU A 55 25.89 -0.52 -4.00
C GLU A 55 27.41 -0.62 -4.11
N LYS A 56 27.94 -1.82 -4.41
CA LYS A 56 29.36 -2.01 -4.74
C LYS A 56 29.77 -1.20 -5.97
N LYS A 57 28.98 -1.24 -7.05
CA LYS A 57 29.22 -0.45 -8.28
C LYS A 57 29.16 1.06 -8.06
N ARG A 58 28.42 1.50 -7.03
CA ARG A 58 28.38 2.90 -6.60
C ARG A 58 29.51 3.28 -5.63
N GLY A 59 30.44 2.37 -5.36
CA GLY A 59 31.57 2.59 -4.45
C GLY A 59 31.19 2.64 -2.97
N ILE A 60 29.99 2.16 -2.60
CA ILE A 60 29.53 2.18 -1.21
C ILE A 60 30.08 0.94 -0.51
N SER A 61 30.94 1.13 0.50
CA SER A 61 31.43 0.03 1.35
C SER A 61 30.31 -0.53 2.23
N MET A 62 30.50 -1.75 2.75
CA MET A 62 29.54 -2.37 3.67
C MET A 62 29.32 -1.53 4.93
N GLU A 63 30.39 -0.98 5.53
CA GLU A 63 30.30 -0.07 6.68
C GLU A 63 29.48 1.17 6.34
N LYS A 64 29.77 1.82 5.20
CA LYS A 64 29.02 3.01 4.82
C LYS A 64 27.54 2.71 4.57
N PHE A 65 27.24 1.56 3.98
CA PHE A 65 25.87 1.11 3.80
C PHE A 65 25.13 0.91 5.14
N GLN A 66 25.81 0.37 6.16
CA GLN A 66 25.23 0.19 7.49
C GLN A 66 24.99 1.51 8.23
N GLU A 67 25.87 2.50 8.05
CA GLU A 67 25.65 3.86 8.57
C GLU A 67 24.42 4.52 7.95
N LEU A 68 24.27 4.40 6.63
CA LEU A 68 23.14 4.97 5.88
C LEU A 68 21.81 4.27 6.19
N ASN A 69 21.86 3.01 6.63
CA ASN A 69 20.69 2.22 6.97
C ASN A 69 20.82 1.73 8.42
N PRO A 70 20.59 2.58 9.43
CA PRO A 70 20.74 2.17 10.82
C PRO A 70 19.76 1.05 11.19
N LYS A 71 20.10 0.24 12.21
CA LYS A 71 19.31 -0.94 12.60
C LYS A 71 17.86 -0.58 12.96
N TRP A 72 17.64 0.49 13.71
CA TRP A 72 16.31 0.93 14.11
C TRP A 72 15.43 1.21 12.89
N TRP A 73 15.97 1.87 11.86
CA TRP A 73 15.25 2.20 10.62
C TRP A 73 14.84 0.94 9.86
N ARG A 74 15.78 0.00 9.68
CA ARG A 74 15.52 -1.30 9.04
C ARG A 74 14.43 -2.09 9.77
N VAL A 75 14.46 -2.09 11.10
CA VAL A 75 13.47 -2.79 11.93
C VAL A 75 12.10 -2.12 11.86
N SER A 76 12.04 -0.79 11.94
CA SER A 76 10.79 -0.04 11.83
C SER A 76 10.09 -0.31 10.49
N LEU A 77 10.83 -0.27 9.38
CA LEU A 77 10.22 -0.51 8.06
C LEU A 77 9.82 -1.97 7.84
N ARG A 78 10.59 -2.93 8.35
CA ARG A 78 10.16 -4.35 8.33
C ARG A 78 8.89 -4.57 9.14
N SER A 79 8.80 -3.93 10.32
CA SER A 79 7.63 -4.03 11.19
C SER A 79 6.40 -3.38 10.55
N LEU A 80 6.57 -2.21 9.93
CA LEU A 80 5.51 -1.57 9.13
C LEU A 80 5.09 -2.46 7.97
N GLY A 81 6.04 -3.09 7.27
CA GLY A 81 5.74 -4.06 6.23
C GLY A 81 4.89 -5.24 6.72
N GLY A 82 5.24 -5.81 7.87
CA GLY A 82 4.45 -6.85 8.52
C GLY A 82 3.04 -6.39 8.90
N ALA A 83 2.91 -5.19 9.46
CA ALA A 83 1.61 -4.59 9.77
C ALA A 83 0.75 -4.39 8.51
N LEU A 84 1.35 -3.94 7.41
CA LEU A 84 0.67 -3.83 6.11
C LEU A 84 0.20 -5.19 5.60
N VAL A 85 1.02 -6.24 5.70
CA VAL A 85 0.59 -7.60 5.29
C VAL A 85 -0.63 -8.05 6.08
N VAL A 86 -0.61 -7.89 7.41
CA VAL A 86 -1.76 -8.21 8.28
C VAL A 86 -2.98 -7.38 7.88
N PHE A 87 -2.82 -6.08 7.70
CA PHE A 87 -3.89 -5.19 7.26
C PHE A 87 -4.48 -5.60 5.91
N GLY A 88 -3.63 -5.98 4.95
CA GLY A 88 -4.04 -6.48 3.65
C GLY A 88 -4.87 -7.76 3.74
N LEU A 89 -4.51 -8.70 4.61
CA LEU A 89 -5.30 -9.91 4.85
C LEU A 89 -6.65 -9.58 5.49
N VAL A 90 -6.67 -8.70 6.49
CA VAL A 90 -7.90 -8.25 7.16
C VAL A 90 -8.85 -7.61 6.14
N ARG A 91 -8.36 -6.64 5.35
CA ARG A 91 -9.17 -5.94 4.34
C ARG A 91 -9.56 -6.85 3.17
N GLY A 92 -8.66 -7.69 2.69
CA GLY A 92 -8.92 -8.60 1.58
C GLY A 92 -9.96 -9.67 1.91
N THR A 93 -10.11 -10.02 3.19
CA THR A 93 -11.11 -11.00 3.65
C THR A 93 -12.40 -10.36 4.18
N GLU A 94 -12.45 -9.03 4.28
CA GLU A 94 -13.65 -8.29 4.65
C GLU A 94 -14.76 -8.49 3.58
N LYS A 95 -16.02 -8.58 4.01
CA LYS A 95 -17.21 -8.98 3.24
C LYS A 95 -17.22 -10.43 2.72
N TRP A 96 -16.07 -11.11 2.65
CA TRP A 96 -16.00 -12.54 2.31
C TRP A 96 -16.13 -13.44 3.56
N LEU A 97 -15.22 -13.28 4.53
CA LEU A 97 -15.19 -14.08 5.76
C LEU A 97 -15.96 -13.42 6.91
N TRP A 98 -16.03 -12.08 6.95
CA TRP A 98 -16.60 -11.30 8.05
C TRP A 98 -17.19 -9.97 7.54
N ASN A 99 -17.99 -9.26 8.35
CA ASN A 99 -18.62 -7.98 7.98
C ASN A 99 -19.45 -8.05 6.67
N LYS A 100 -20.21 -9.13 6.47
CA LYS A 100 -20.96 -9.39 5.22
C LYS A 100 -22.01 -8.32 4.91
N ASP A 101 -22.62 -7.74 5.94
CA ASP A 101 -23.71 -6.75 5.80
C ASP A 101 -23.23 -5.29 5.95
N LYS A 102 -21.91 -5.04 5.93
CA LYS A 102 -21.36 -3.70 6.15
C LYS A 102 -21.61 -2.80 4.93
N THR A 103 -22.41 -1.76 5.13
CA THR A 103 -22.57 -0.63 4.21
C THR A 103 -21.43 0.38 4.43
N GLU A 104 -20.75 0.77 3.35
CA GLU A 104 -19.76 1.87 3.41
C GLU A 104 -20.53 3.18 3.34
N LYS A 105 -20.77 3.80 4.50
CA LYS A 105 -21.31 5.16 4.62
C LYS A 105 -20.19 6.18 4.53
#